data_AF-A0A4Q2DTC8-F1
#
_entry.id   AF-A0A4Q2DTC8-F1
#
_cell.length_a   1.000
_cell.length_b   1.000
_cell.length_c   1.000
_cell.angle_alpha   90.00
_cell.angle_beta   90.00
_cell.angle_gamma   90.00
#
_symmetry.space_group_name_H-M   'P 1'
#
loop_
_entity.id
_entity.type
_entity.pdbx_description
1 polymer ?
#
loop_
_entity_poly.entity_id
_entity_poly.type
_entity_poly.pdbx_seq_one_letter_code
_entity_poly.pdbx_strand_id
1 'polypeptide(L)'
;MKTNGNLGEKWDSITRSCVGKPILIFVSTRKGVFSTAEVLAKAYKEGEGKRAKAPWSRPSRIDACFNDQRLAEFAAIGIGVHHAGLETQDRKTIEGLYIQKRISVLVATSTLAVGVNLPAHFVIIKGVQLYQNGASSEYSDLDIMQMMGRAGRPQYDTEGIALIMCEQELVAKYQALSQGSKVLESCLHRNLSEHVNSEIGMGTITDIESAKRWLRDSFLYQRLRKNPNYYAIGDDQRSADWQDRMDDIVLANIRKLQDHDLVKECGDGTKETLATTEYGEIMSKFYIRQATVSSFTILSPAFRGYSDQAATDD
;
A
#
# COMPACT_ATOMS: atom_id res chain seq x y z
N MET A 1 16.94 19.35 -18.86
CA MET A 1 16.71 20.63 -18.16
C MET A 1 16.19 20.29 -16.76
N LYS A 2 17.02 20.45 -15.72
CA LYS A 2 16.69 20.05 -14.34
C LYS A 2 15.71 21.08 -13.76
N THR A 3 14.40 20.85 -13.87
CA THR A 3 13.40 21.66 -13.19
C THR A 3 13.13 21.04 -11.83
N ASN A 4 13.65 21.67 -10.77
CA ASN A 4 13.18 21.44 -9.41
C ASN A 4 11.65 21.58 -9.41
N GLY A 5 10.93 20.54 -8.96
CA GLY A 5 9.46 20.47 -8.97
C GLY A 5 8.81 21.49 -8.03
N ASN A 6 8.89 22.77 -8.38
CA ASN A 6 8.33 23.84 -7.59
C ASN A 6 6.84 23.96 -7.94
N LEU A 7 5.99 23.59 -6.98
CA LEU A 7 4.52 23.68 -7.10
C LEU A 7 4.10 25.08 -7.57
N GLY A 8 4.84 26.12 -7.17
CA GLY A 8 4.55 27.52 -7.50
C GLY A 8 4.47 27.85 -9.00
N GLU A 9 5.33 27.29 -9.86
CA GLU A 9 5.31 27.62 -11.30
C GLU A 9 4.12 26.98 -12.04
N LYS A 10 3.74 25.76 -11.65
CA LYS A 10 2.58 25.08 -12.22
C LYS A 10 1.27 25.52 -11.57
N TRP A 11 1.33 26.07 -10.36
CA TRP A 11 0.18 26.52 -9.58
C TRP A 11 -0.72 27.49 -10.34
N ASP A 12 -0.14 28.48 -11.02
CA ASP A 12 -0.91 29.49 -11.75
C ASP A 12 -1.65 28.93 -12.98
N SER A 13 -1.14 27.86 -13.59
CA SER A 13 -1.83 27.16 -14.68
C SER A 13 -2.93 26.25 -14.14
N ILE A 14 -2.67 25.60 -13.01
CA ILE A 14 -3.55 24.64 -12.35
C ILE A 14 -4.78 25.33 -11.74
N THR A 15 -4.55 26.49 -11.11
CA THR A 15 -5.60 27.25 -10.43
C THR A 15 -6.58 27.92 -11.39
N ARG A 16 -6.17 28.19 -12.64
CA ARG A 16 -7.03 28.78 -13.67
C ARG A 16 -8.19 27.88 -14.10
N SER A 17 -7.99 26.57 -14.18
CA SER A 17 -9.04 25.61 -14.56
C SER A 17 -9.94 25.20 -13.39
N CYS A 18 -9.47 25.36 -12.15
CA CYS A 18 -10.13 24.84 -10.94
C CYS A 18 -10.74 25.92 -10.04
N VAL A 19 -10.91 27.15 -10.54
CA VAL A 19 -11.35 28.30 -9.73
C VAL A 19 -12.66 27.98 -8.99
N GLY A 20 -12.62 28.08 -7.65
CA GLY A 20 -13.79 27.89 -6.79
C GLY A 20 -14.27 26.44 -6.63
N LYS A 21 -13.50 25.45 -7.11
CA LYS A 21 -13.82 24.03 -6.92
C LYS A 21 -12.90 23.41 -5.85
N PRO A 22 -13.34 22.36 -5.12
CA PRO A 22 -12.53 21.77 -4.06
C PRO A 22 -11.29 21.07 -4.60
N ILE A 23 -10.16 21.31 -3.94
CA ILE A 23 -8.84 20.79 -4.25
C ILE A 23 -8.38 19.91 -3.09
N LEU A 24 -7.82 18.75 -3.39
CA LEU A 24 -7.22 17.84 -2.43
C LEU A 24 -5.77 17.57 -2.82
N ILE A 25 -4.83 17.81 -1.92
CA ILE A 25 -3.39 17.70 -2.18
C ILE A 25 -2.81 16.64 -1.26
N PHE A 26 -2.37 15.52 -1.82
CA PHE A 26 -1.67 14.48 -1.12
C PHE A 26 -0.16 14.74 -1.08
N VAL A 27 0.43 14.54 0.09
CA VAL A 27 1.87 14.61 0.35
C VAL A 27 2.33 13.44 1.21
N SER A 28 3.61 13.10 1.15
CA SER A 28 4.13 11.89 1.80
C SER A 28 4.43 12.00 3.29
N THR A 29 4.56 13.21 3.83
CA THR A 29 4.95 13.40 5.24
C THR A 29 4.06 14.39 5.97
N ARG A 30 3.89 14.19 7.28
CA ARG A 30 3.15 15.12 8.18
C ARG A 30 3.73 16.54 8.13
N LYS A 31 5.07 16.64 8.16
CA LYS A 31 5.77 17.93 8.00
C LYS A 31 5.53 18.54 6.62
N GLY A 32 5.50 17.71 5.58
CA GLY A 32 5.20 18.11 4.21
C GLY A 32 3.80 18.69 4.05
N VAL A 33 2.82 18.26 4.85
CA VAL A 33 1.46 18.83 4.85
C VAL A 33 1.49 20.30 5.25
N PHE A 34 2.08 20.60 6.42
CA PHE A 34 2.23 21.97 6.91
C PHE A 34 3.07 22.83 5.97
N SER A 35 4.24 22.35 5.55
CA SER A 35 5.12 23.09 4.63
C SER A 35 4.42 23.41 3.30
N THR A 36 3.61 22.50 2.79
CA THR A 36 2.85 22.76 1.56
C THR A 36 1.73 23.78 1.82
N ALA A 37 0.99 23.67 2.94
CA ALA A 37 -0.02 24.66 3.32
C ALA A 37 0.57 26.07 3.51
N GLU A 38 1.76 26.19 4.11
CA GLU A 38 2.48 27.46 4.28
C GLU A 38 2.85 28.10 2.93
N VAL A 39 3.37 27.30 1.99
CA VAL A 39 3.68 27.78 0.64
C VAL A 39 2.43 28.28 -0.08
N LEU A 40 1.32 27.55 0.04
CA LEU A 40 0.04 27.94 -0.54
C LEU A 40 -0.53 29.20 0.12
N ALA A 41 -0.43 29.30 1.44
CA ALA A 41 -0.87 30.47 2.20
C ALA A 41 -0.08 31.73 1.81
N LYS A 42 1.24 31.60 1.63
CA LYS A 42 2.11 32.68 1.15
C LYS A 42 1.72 33.12 -0.26
N ALA A 43 1.57 32.19 -1.19
CA ALA A 43 1.17 32.48 -2.56
C ALA A 43 -0.22 33.16 -2.63
N TYR A 44 -1.16 32.71 -1.80
CA TYR A 44 -2.50 33.32 -1.70
C TYR A 44 -2.43 34.78 -1.23
N LYS A 45 -1.67 35.08 -0.15
CA LYS A 45 -1.50 36.44 0.38
C LYS A 45 -0.81 37.38 -0.62
N GLU A 46 0.22 36.89 -1.33
CA GLU A 46 0.90 37.65 -2.39
C GLU A 46 -0.04 37.95 -3.57
N GLY A 47 -0.91 37.01 -3.93
CA GLY A 47 -1.94 37.19 -4.96
C GLY A 47 -3.01 38.21 -4.57
N GLU A 48 -3.50 38.17 -3.32
CA GLU A 48 -4.43 39.17 -2.77
C GLU A 48 -3.82 40.59 -2.84
N GLY A 49 -2.55 40.74 -2.46
CA GLY A 49 -1.84 42.03 -2.53
C GLY A 49 -1.70 42.60 -3.94
N LYS A 50 -1.62 41.73 -4.96
CA LYS A 50 -1.53 42.10 -6.38
C LYS A 50 -2.88 42.28 -7.07
N ARG A 51 -4.01 42.15 -6.34
CA ARG A 51 -5.38 42.11 -6.90
C ARG A 51 -5.57 41.07 -8.01
N ALA A 52 -4.78 40.00 -7.99
CA ALA A 52 -4.97 38.88 -8.91
C ALA A 52 -6.25 38.13 -8.54
N LYS A 53 -6.87 37.47 -9.53
CA LYS A 53 -8.03 36.59 -9.25
C LYS A 53 -7.55 35.44 -8.38
N ALA A 54 -8.04 35.38 -7.14
CA ALA A 54 -7.65 34.34 -6.20
C ALA A 54 -8.05 32.94 -6.73
N PRO A 55 -7.24 31.91 -6.45
CA PRO A 55 -7.52 30.54 -6.88
C PRO A 55 -8.80 29.95 -6.28
N TRP A 56 -9.19 30.44 -5.10
CA TRP A 56 -10.48 30.17 -4.46
C TRP A 56 -10.97 31.42 -3.72
N SER A 57 -12.25 31.43 -3.39
CA SER A 57 -12.87 32.49 -2.61
C SER A 57 -12.44 32.43 -1.14
N ARG A 58 -12.15 33.59 -0.56
CA ARG A 58 -11.93 33.71 0.89
C ARG A 58 -13.18 33.22 1.64
N PRO A 59 -13.05 32.33 2.63
CA PRO A 59 -14.18 31.88 3.43
C PRO A 59 -14.83 33.03 4.20
N SER A 60 -16.14 32.93 4.42
CA SER A 60 -16.80 33.71 5.47
C SER A 60 -16.25 33.29 6.83
N ARG A 61 -16.35 34.18 7.84
CA ARG A 61 -15.85 33.97 9.21
C ARG A 61 -16.05 32.54 9.69
N ILE A 62 -14.93 31.83 9.94
CA ILE A 62 -14.92 30.46 10.44
C ILE A 62 -14.95 30.51 11.96
N ASP A 63 -16.13 30.28 12.53
CA ASP A 63 -16.33 30.13 13.97
C ASP A 63 -16.05 28.68 14.37
N ALA A 64 -14.80 28.26 14.25
CA ALA A 64 -14.33 26.96 14.70
C ALA A 64 -13.15 27.12 15.67
N CYS A 65 -13.20 26.40 16.78
CA CYS A 65 -12.08 26.33 17.72
C CYS A 65 -11.13 25.23 17.26
N PHE A 66 -9.88 25.61 17.02
CA PHE A 66 -8.79 24.68 16.76
C PHE A 66 -7.84 24.68 17.95
N ASN A 67 -7.28 23.51 18.26
CA ASN A 67 -6.24 23.42 19.28
C ASN A 67 -4.87 23.87 18.73
N ASP A 68 -4.58 23.56 17.46
CA ASP A 68 -3.43 24.14 16.74
C ASP A 68 -3.81 25.46 16.07
N GLN A 69 -3.24 26.57 16.56
CA GLN A 69 -3.46 27.93 16.02
C GLN A 69 -3.14 28.04 14.53
N ARG A 70 -2.19 27.26 14.00
CA ARG A 70 -1.86 27.28 12.57
C ARG A 70 -3.02 26.80 11.71
N LEU A 71 -3.82 25.85 12.21
CA LEU A 71 -5.02 25.37 11.50
C LEU A 71 -6.07 26.48 11.38
N ALA A 72 -6.24 27.29 12.44
CA ALA A 72 -7.14 28.45 12.40
C ALA A 72 -6.69 29.47 11.35
N GLU A 73 -5.39 29.75 11.28
CA GLU A 73 -4.81 30.68 10.30
C GLU A 73 -4.99 30.19 8.85
N PHE A 74 -4.75 28.90 8.59
CA PHE A 74 -4.97 28.32 7.27
C PHE A 74 -6.46 28.29 6.91
N ALA A 75 -7.32 27.90 7.85
CA ALA A 75 -8.76 27.83 7.63
C ALA A 75 -9.32 29.21 7.26
N ALA A 76 -8.86 30.29 7.91
CA ALA A 76 -9.30 31.66 7.64
C ALA A 76 -9.07 32.13 6.21
N ILE A 77 -8.16 31.48 5.46
CA ILE A 77 -7.91 31.74 4.04
C ILE A 77 -8.34 30.57 3.14
N GLY A 78 -9.08 29.58 3.65
CA GLY A 78 -9.66 28.50 2.84
C GLY A 78 -8.80 27.27 2.66
N ILE A 79 -7.74 27.10 3.47
CA ILE A 79 -6.83 25.97 3.44
C ILE A 79 -7.02 25.09 4.69
N GLY A 80 -7.16 23.79 4.51
CA GLY A 80 -7.15 22.79 5.58
C GLY A 80 -5.92 21.90 5.53
N VAL A 81 -5.57 21.33 6.68
CA VAL A 81 -4.45 20.39 6.86
C VAL A 81 -4.98 19.14 7.56
N HIS A 82 -4.59 17.96 7.07
CA HIS A 82 -5.03 16.68 7.62
C HIS A 82 -3.90 15.64 7.68
N HIS A 83 -3.60 15.12 8.86
CA HIS A 83 -2.81 13.91 9.01
C HIS A 83 -3.11 13.22 10.34
N ALA A 84 -2.73 11.95 10.47
CA ALA A 84 -2.98 11.12 11.66
C ALA A 84 -2.31 11.60 12.97
N GLY A 85 -1.51 12.66 12.91
CA GLY A 85 -0.84 13.25 14.07
C GLY A 85 -1.53 14.50 14.62
N LEU A 86 -2.60 14.96 13.98
CA LEU A 86 -3.46 16.02 14.51
C LEU A 86 -4.44 15.43 15.52
N GLU A 87 -4.88 16.25 16.46
CA GLU A 87 -5.94 15.85 17.36
C GLU A 87 -7.23 15.49 16.61
N THR A 88 -7.94 14.51 17.15
CA THR A 88 -9.17 13.99 16.53
C THR A 88 -10.23 15.08 16.35
N GLN A 89 -10.31 16.03 17.29
CA GLN A 89 -11.25 17.15 17.18
C GLN A 89 -10.91 18.06 15.99
N ASP A 90 -9.65 18.48 15.87
CA ASP A 90 -9.18 19.30 14.76
C ASP A 90 -9.38 18.62 13.40
N ARG A 91 -9.10 17.31 13.31
CA ARG A 91 -9.35 16.52 12.08
C ARG A 91 -10.82 16.57 11.67
N LYS A 92 -11.74 16.29 12.59
CA LYS A 92 -13.19 16.32 12.32
C LYS A 92 -13.67 17.72 11.92
N THR A 93 -13.14 18.76 12.56
CA THR A 93 -13.45 20.15 12.21
C THR A 93 -13.02 20.47 10.78
N ILE A 94 -11.78 20.14 10.39
CA ILE A 94 -11.28 20.38 9.03
C ILE A 94 -12.07 19.58 7.99
N GLU A 95 -12.37 18.30 8.26
CA GLU A 95 -13.20 17.47 7.39
C GLU A 95 -14.59 18.07 7.18
N GLY A 96 -15.24 18.50 8.26
CA GLY A 96 -16.55 19.17 8.19
C GLY A 96 -16.52 20.45 7.38
N LEU A 97 -15.51 21.31 7.60
CA LEU A 97 -15.34 22.55 6.83
C LEU A 97 -15.12 22.28 5.34
N TYR A 98 -14.40 21.20 4.98
CA TYR A 98 -14.17 20.83 3.59
C TYR A 98 -15.43 20.31 2.91
N ILE A 99 -16.18 19.41 3.57
CA ILE A 99 -17.44 18.86 3.06
C ILE A 99 -18.47 19.98 2.84
N GLN A 100 -18.54 20.93 3.77
CA GLN A 100 -19.41 22.10 3.69
C GLN A 100 -18.92 23.15 2.67
N LYS A 101 -17.80 22.90 1.97
CA LYS A 101 -17.16 23.82 1.01
C LYS A 101 -16.80 25.18 1.62
N ARG A 102 -16.61 25.23 2.94
CA ARG A 102 -16.15 26.43 3.66
C ARG A 102 -14.65 26.63 3.48
N ILE A 103 -13.89 25.55 3.36
CA ILE A 103 -12.51 25.58 2.87
C ILE A 103 -12.47 24.92 1.48
N SER A 104 -11.62 25.45 0.60
CA SER A 104 -11.54 25.00 -0.79
C SER A 104 -10.36 24.08 -1.03
N VAL A 105 -9.30 24.17 -0.22
CA VAL A 105 -8.09 23.35 -0.37
C VAL A 105 -7.90 22.51 0.87
N LEU A 106 -7.66 21.22 0.70
CA LEU A 106 -7.25 20.33 1.78
C LEU A 106 -5.89 19.70 1.43
N VAL A 107 -4.90 19.89 2.29
CA VAL A 107 -3.59 19.22 2.18
C VAL A 107 -3.57 18.05 3.16
N ALA A 108 -3.27 16.85 2.69
CA ALA A 108 -3.36 15.65 3.49
C ALA A 108 -2.25 14.63 3.25
N THR A 109 -2.00 13.75 4.22
CA THR A 109 -1.21 12.54 3.99
C THR A 109 -1.99 11.48 3.22
N SER A 110 -1.30 10.57 2.53
CA SER A 110 -1.91 9.48 1.73
C SER A 110 -2.90 8.60 2.51
N THR A 111 -2.78 8.51 3.84
CA THR A 111 -3.72 7.77 4.69
C THR A 111 -5.17 8.25 4.55
N LEU A 112 -5.40 9.51 4.18
CA LEU A 112 -6.75 10.05 3.96
C LEU A 112 -7.42 9.46 2.71
N ALA A 113 -6.63 8.90 1.78
CA ALA A 113 -7.15 8.26 0.57
C ALA A 113 -8.01 7.02 0.88
N VAL A 114 -7.88 6.46 2.09
CA VAL A 114 -8.65 5.31 2.57
C VAL A 114 -9.49 5.73 3.78
N GLY A 115 -10.77 5.34 3.82
CA GLY A 115 -11.58 5.44 5.03
C GLY A 115 -12.38 6.74 5.25
N VAL A 116 -12.24 7.77 4.40
CA VAL A 116 -13.10 8.97 4.46
C VAL A 116 -13.60 9.36 3.08
N ASN A 117 -14.88 9.73 2.96
CA ASN A 117 -15.48 10.14 1.68
C ASN A 117 -15.37 11.66 1.49
N LEU A 118 -14.20 12.14 1.04
CA LEU A 118 -13.95 13.55 0.70
C LEU A 118 -13.65 13.69 -0.80
N PRO A 119 -14.67 13.64 -1.67
CA PRO A 119 -14.44 13.76 -3.10
C PRO A 119 -14.11 15.22 -3.45
N ALA A 120 -13.05 15.41 -4.21
CA ALA A 120 -12.56 16.70 -4.67
C ALA A 120 -12.79 16.82 -6.18
N HIS A 121 -12.93 18.04 -6.70
CA HIS A 121 -12.93 18.20 -8.15
C HIS A 121 -11.52 17.91 -8.70
N PHE A 122 -10.51 18.39 -7.97
CA PHE A 122 -9.12 18.33 -8.39
C PHE A 122 -8.25 17.70 -7.31
N VAL A 123 -7.52 16.65 -7.67
CA VAL A 123 -6.55 15.97 -6.80
C VAL A 123 -5.14 16.23 -7.29
N ILE A 124 -4.23 16.56 -6.37
CA ILE A 124 -2.79 16.67 -6.63
C ILE A 124 -2.07 15.63 -5.78
N ILE A 125 -1.25 14.78 -6.40
CA ILE A 125 -0.32 13.90 -5.72
C ILE A 125 1.07 14.54 -5.82
N LYS A 126 1.48 15.24 -4.76
CA LYS A 126 2.73 16.00 -4.71
C LYS A 126 3.89 15.09 -4.30
N GLY A 127 4.53 14.53 -5.31
CA GLY A 127 5.60 13.54 -5.16
C GLY A 127 5.03 12.13 -5.03
N VAL A 128 5.74 11.17 -5.61
CA VAL A 128 5.34 9.76 -5.62
C VAL A 128 6.18 8.87 -4.70
N GLN A 129 7.13 9.47 -3.99
CA GLN A 129 8.02 8.79 -3.06
C GLN A 129 7.61 9.01 -1.61
N LEU A 130 7.80 7.97 -0.82
CA LEU A 130 7.59 7.90 0.61
C LEU A 130 8.84 7.35 1.30
N TYR A 131 9.14 7.86 2.49
CA TYR A 131 10.26 7.37 3.27
C TYR A 131 9.75 6.42 4.35
N GLN A 132 10.11 5.14 4.24
CA GLN A 132 9.72 4.08 5.19
C GLN A 132 10.94 3.22 5.53
N ASN A 133 11.09 2.87 6.81
CA ASN A 133 12.12 1.95 7.30
C ASN A 133 13.56 2.31 6.86
N GLY A 134 13.88 3.60 6.80
CA GLY A 134 15.22 4.07 6.42
C GLY A 134 15.49 4.10 4.91
N ALA A 135 14.49 3.82 4.07
CA ALA A 135 14.61 3.85 2.62
C ALA A 135 13.51 4.71 1.99
N SER A 136 13.83 5.34 0.86
CA SER A 136 12.82 5.94 -0.02
C SER A 136 12.26 4.85 -0.91
N SER A 137 10.94 4.69 -0.91
CA SER A 137 10.21 3.81 -1.81
C SER A 137 9.11 4.59 -2.52
N GLU A 138 8.63 4.06 -3.63
CA GLU A 138 7.49 4.63 -4.33
C GLU A 138 6.17 4.22 -3.66
N TYR A 139 5.12 5.02 -3.80
CA TYR A 139 3.77 4.58 -3.44
C TYR A 139 3.40 3.30 -4.18
N SER A 140 2.61 2.46 -3.52
CA SER A 140 1.99 1.35 -4.23
C SER A 140 1.06 1.88 -5.31
N ASP A 141 0.92 1.14 -6.41
CA ASP A 141 -0.01 1.50 -7.47
C ASP A 141 -1.45 1.65 -6.93
N LEU A 142 -1.80 0.85 -5.92
CA LEU A 142 -3.09 0.93 -5.24
C LEU A 142 -3.25 2.27 -4.52
N ASP A 143 -2.25 2.74 -3.78
CA ASP A 143 -2.32 4.02 -3.09
C ASP A 143 -2.51 5.18 -4.06
N ILE A 144 -1.79 5.15 -5.19
CA ILE A 144 -1.93 6.14 -6.27
C ILE A 144 -3.34 6.10 -6.85
N MET A 145 -3.86 4.92 -7.17
CA MET A 145 -5.24 4.77 -7.67
C MET A 145 -6.28 5.25 -6.64
N GLN A 146 -6.10 4.96 -5.34
CA GLN A 146 -7.00 5.42 -4.28
C GLN A 146 -6.98 6.94 -4.15
N MET A 147 -5.80 7.57 -4.23
CA MET A 147 -5.67 9.03 -4.22
C MET A 147 -6.33 9.63 -5.46
N MET A 148 -6.03 9.12 -6.66
CA MET A 148 -6.63 9.57 -7.92
C MET A 148 -8.16 9.41 -7.93
N GLY A 149 -8.68 8.33 -7.36
CA GLY A 149 -10.12 8.05 -7.27
C GLY A 149 -10.89 9.04 -6.40
N ARG A 150 -10.21 9.95 -5.69
CA ARG A 150 -10.84 11.08 -5.01
C ARG A 150 -11.15 12.26 -5.94
N ALA A 151 -10.63 12.24 -7.16
CA ALA A 151 -10.90 13.26 -8.17
C ALA A 151 -12.24 13.03 -8.85
N GLY A 152 -13.00 14.10 -9.02
CA GLY A 152 -14.35 14.08 -9.55
C GLY A 152 -15.40 13.85 -8.46
N ARG A 153 -16.47 14.64 -8.50
CA ARG A 153 -17.62 14.51 -7.62
C ARG A 153 -18.82 14.08 -8.46
N PRO A 154 -19.21 12.79 -8.44
CA PRO A 154 -20.42 12.34 -9.10
C PRO A 154 -21.59 13.23 -8.71
N GLN A 155 -22.44 13.62 -9.66
CA GLN A 155 -23.58 14.54 -9.51
C GLN A 155 -23.24 16.04 -9.41
N TYR A 156 -21.99 16.43 -9.13
CA TYR A 156 -21.61 17.85 -8.99
C TYR A 156 -20.69 18.36 -10.10
N ASP A 157 -19.77 17.52 -10.58
CA ASP A 157 -18.81 17.88 -11.62
C ASP A 157 -19.02 17.04 -12.89
N THR A 158 -18.80 17.66 -14.05
CA THR A 158 -18.77 16.97 -15.36
C THR A 158 -17.46 16.22 -15.59
N GLU A 159 -16.40 16.62 -14.90
CA GLU A 159 -15.07 16.04 -14.98
C GLU A 159 -14.37 16.10 -13.62
N GLY A 160 -13.41 15.20 -13.41
CA GLY A 160 -12.48 15.22 -12.29
C GLY A 160 -11.07 15.27 -12.84
N ILE A 161 -10.19 16.05 -12.22
CA ILE A 161 -8.81 16.18 -12.66
C ILE A 161 -7.90 15.59 -11.58
N ALA A 162 -6.96 14.72 -11.98
CA ALA A 162 -5.92 14.20 -11.11
C ALA A 162 -4.55 14.57 -11.68
N LEU A 163 -3.72 15.25 -10.89
CA LEU A 163 -2.36 15.64 -11.24
C LEU A 163 -1.37 14.85 -10.41
N ILE A 164 -0.52 14.06 -11.06
CA ILE A 164 0.59 13.35 -10.43
C ILE A 164 1.88 14.11 -10.70
N MET A 165 2.60 14.47 -9.63
CA MET A 165 3.93 15.07 -9.73
C MET A 165 4.98 13.99 -9.46
N CYS A 166 5.68 13.54 -10.50
CA CYS A 166 6.73 12.53 -10.43
C CYS A 166 7.95 12.92 -11.27
N GLU A 167 9.04 12.17 -11.13
CA GLU A 167 10.18 12.21 -12.01
C GLU A 167 9.79 11.83 -13.45
N GLN A 168 10.50 12.39 -14.43
CA GLN A 168 10.20 12.20 -15.86
C GLN A 168 10.17 10.72 -16.27
N GLU A 169 11.05 9.91 -15.67
CA GLU A 169 11.18 8.47 -15.94
C GLU A 169 9.94 7.67 -15.51
N LEU A 170 9.17 8.16 -14.53
CA LEU A 170 7.98 7.50 -14.00
C LEU A 170 6.68 7.88 -14.73
N VAL A 171 6.73 8.90 -15.60
CA VAL A 171 5.53 9.40 -16.29
C VAL A 171 4.82 8.30 -17.07
N ALA A 172 5.58 7.49 -17.85
CA ALA A 172 5.02 6.40 -18.64
C ALA A 172 4.36 5.32 -17.76
N LYS A 173 4.96 5.02 -16.60
CA LYS A 173 4.38 4.07 -15.63
C LYS A 173 3.01 4.56 -15.14
N TYR A 174 2.90 5.82 -14.73
CA TYR A 174 1.65 6.36 -14.19
C TYR A 174 0.57 6.59 -15.25
N GLN A 175 0.96 6.86 -16.51
CA GLN A 175 0.02 6.86 -17.64
C GLN A 175 -0.54 5.45 -17.91
N ALA A 176 0.31 4.42 -17.87
CA ALA A 176 -0.14 3.04 -18.03
C ALA A 176 -1.08 2.62 -16.88
N LEU A 177 -0.79 3.06 -15.65
CA LEU A 177 -1.63 2.83 -14.49
C LEU A 177 -3.01 3.49 -14.62
N SER A 178 -3.07 4.75 -15.06
CA SER A 178 -4.34 5.48 -15.21
C SER A 178 -5.24 4.92 -16.31
N GLN A 179 -4.65 4.31 -17.34
CA GLN A 179 -5.37 3.64 -18.42
C GLN A 179 -5.87 2.24 -18.06
N GLY A 180 -5.51 1.71 -16.88
CA GLY A 180 -5.84 0.33 -16.50
C GLY A 180 -5.16 -0.72 -17.39
N SER A 181 -4.09 -0.34 -18.08
CA SER A 181 -3.35 -1.23 -19.00
C SER A 181 -2.41 -2.21 -18.28
N LYS A 182 -2.20 -2.00 -16.97
CA LYS A 182 -1.31 -2.84 -16.17
C LYS A 182 -1.96 -4.20 -15.91
N VAL A 183 -1.31 -5.26 -16.37
CA VAL A 183 -1.68 -6.62 -16.05
C VAL A 183 -1.32 -6.93 -14.59
N LEU A 184 -2.29 -7.41 -13.82
CA LEU A 184 -2.08 -7.86 -12.45
C LEU A 184 -1.47 -9.26 -12.44
N GLU A 185 -0.38 -9.41 -11.70
CA GLU A 185 0.29 -10.69 -11.46
C GLU A 185 0.01 -11.18 -10.03
N SER A 186 -0.08 -12.49 -9.85
CA SER A 186 -0.22 -13.10 -8.52
C SER A 186 1.07 -12.96 -7.69
N CYS A 187 0.95 -12.62 -6.41
CA CYS A 187 2.05 -12.61 -5.45
C CYS A 187 2.12 -13.89 -4.60
N LEU A 188 1.20 -14.84 -4.78
CA LEU A 188 1.06 -16.03 -3.93
C LEU A 188 2.36 -16.86 -3.87
N HIS A 189 3.10 -16.94 -4.97
CA HIS A 189 4.38 -17.66 -5.07
C HIS A 189 5.45 -17.19 -4.07
N ARG A 190 5.37 -15.94 -3.57
CA ARG A 190 6.36 -15.36 -2.66
C ARG A 190 6.27 -15.92 -1.23
N ASN A 191 5.07 -16.33 -0.83
CA ASN A 191 4.74 -16.79 0.52
C ASN A 191 4.04 -18.15 0.47
N LEU A 192 4.19 -18.89 -0.65
CA LEU A 192 3.43 -20.11 -0.91
C LEU A 192 3.64 -21.17 0.17
N SER A 193 4.88 -21.35 0.64
CA SER A 193 5.20 -22.26 1.75
C SER A 193 4.36 -21.99 3.00
N GLU A 194 4.05 -20.74 3.31
CA GLU A 194 3.29 -20.37 4.51
C GLU A 194 1.83 -20.78 4.41
N HIS A 195 1.24 -20.57 3.23
CA HIS A 195 -0.12 -21.00 2.94
C HIS A 195 -0.22 -22.52 2.86
N VAL A 196 0.71 -23.19 2.16
CA VAL A 196 0.74 -24.67 2.05
C VAL A 196 0.86 -25.31 3.43
N ASN A 197 1.75 -24.83 4.30
CA ASN A 197 1.86 -25.33 5.68
C ASN A 197 0.54 -25.20 6.44
N SER A 198 -0.14 -24.05 6.32
CA SER A 198 -1.42 -23.81 7.01
C SER A 198 -2.52 -24.75 6.52
N GLU A 199 -2.59 -24.98 5.21
CA GLU A 199 -3.60 -25.86 4.59
C GLU A 199 -3.33 -27.35 4.85
N ILE A 200 -2.06 -27.75 5.05
CA ILE A 200 -1.71 -29.09 5.54
C ILE A 200 -2.17 -29.23 7.00
N GLY A 201 -1.91 -28.25 7.85
CA GLY A 201 -2.34 -28.27 9.27
C GLY A 201 -3.86 -28.28 9.44
N MET A 202 -4.61 -27.72 8.48
CA MET A 202 -6.07 -27.78 8.42
C MET A 202 -6.63 -29.06 7.79
N GLY A 203 -5.78 -29.88 7.16
CA GLY A 203 -6.19 -31.11 6.47
C GLY A 203 -6.81 -30.88 5.08
N THR A 204 -6.76 -29.66 4.53
CA THR A 204 -7.16 -29.37 3.15
C THR A 204 -6.19 -30.01 2.16
N ILE A 205 -4.89 -29.91 2.44
CA ILE A 205 -3.81 -30.55 1.70
C ILE A 205 -3.36 -31.77 2.49
N THR A 206 -3.48 -32.95 1.90
CA THR A 206 -3.13 -34.24 2.54
C THR A 206 -2.03 -34.98 1.80
N ASP A 207 -1.75 -34.60 0.56
CA ASP A 207 -0.73 -35.20 -0.31
C ASP A 207 -0.33 -34.20 -1.42
N ILE A 208 0.68 -34.53 -2.22
CA ILE A 208 1.18 -33.66 -3.30
C ILE A 208 0.09 -33.36 -4.34
N GLU A 209 -0.77 -34.33 -4.67
CA GLU A 209 -1.82 -34.13 -5.67
C GLU A 209 -2.91 -33.16 -5.18
N SER A 210 -3.27 -33.23 -3.91
CA SER A 210 -4.17 -32.27 -3.26
C SER A 210 -3.54 -30.88 -3.17
N ALA A 211 -2.22 -30.76 -2.97
CA ALA A 211 -1.52 -29.47 -3.03
C ALA A 211 -1.57 -28.86 -4.44
N LYS A 212 -1.36 -29.69 -5.47
CA LYS A 212 -1.53 -29.26 -6.87
C LYS A 212 -2.97 -28.82 -7.12
N ARG A 213 -3.97 -29.59 -6.69
CA ARG A 213 -5.39 -29.23 -6.83
C ARG A 213 -5.72 -27.90 -6.16
N TRP A 214 -5.27 -27.70 -4.93
CA TRP A 214 -5.45 -26.45 -4.20
C TRP A 214 -4.84 -25.25 -4.95
N LEU A 215 -3.65 -25.43 -5.54
CA LEU A 215 -3.03 -24.37 -6.34
C LEU A 215 -3.82 -24.05 -7.63
N ARG A 216 -4.50 -25.03 -8.24
CA ARG A 216 -5.34 -24.82 -9.45
C ARG A 216 -6.50 -23.85 -9.21
N ASP A 217 -7.00 -23.78 -7.99
CA ASP A 217 -8.11 -22.90 -7.61
C ASP A 217 -7.66 -21.45 -7.33
N SER A 218 -6.37 -21.15 -7.47
CA SER A 218 -5.80 -19.84 -7.15
C SER A 218 -5.68 -18.89 -8.37
N PHE A 219 -5.56 -17.59 -8.08
CA PHE A 219 -5.19 -16.59 -9.11
C PHE A 219 -3.79 -16.85 -9.71
N LEU A 220 -2.89 -17.49 -8.95
CA LEU A 220 -1.55 -17.86 -9.44
C LEU A 220 -1.64 -18.84 -10.62
N TYR A 221 -2.53 -19.84 -10.54
CA TYR A 221 -2.74 -20.78 -11.65
C TYR A 221 -3.18 -20.09 -12.94
N GLN A 222 -4.13 -19.15 -12.85
CA GLN A 222 -4.60 -18.39 -14.01
C GLN A 222 -3.49 -17.53 -14.64
N ARG A 223 -2.58 -16.99 -13.81
CA ARG A 223 -1.45 -16.18 -14.28
C ARG A 223 -0.31 -17.00 -14.83
N LEU A 224 0.02 -18.15 -14.23
CA LEU A 224 1.01 -19.11 -14.74
C LEU A 224 0.71 -19.52 -16.19
N ARG A 225 -0.57 -19.78 -16.51
CA ARG A 225 -1.01 -20.13 -17.87
C ARG A 225 -0.81 -19.01 -18.91
N LYS A 226 -0.78 -17.74 -18.46
CA LYS A 226 -0.69 -16.57 -19.35
C LYS A 226 0.72 -15.99 -19.42
N ASN A 227 1.49 -16.08 -18.34
CA ASN A 227 2.81 -15.51 -18.21
C ASN A 227 3.71 -16.39 -17.33
N PRO A 228 4.05 -17.62 -17.78
CA PRO A 228 4.81 -18.57 -16.96
C PRO A 228 6.20 -18.06 -16.60
N ASN A 229 6.85 -17.32 -17.52
CA ASN A 229 8.20 -16.78 -17.33
C ASN A 229 8.30 -15.76 -16.17
N TYR A 230 7.21 -15.09 -15.82
CA TYR A 230 7.17 -14.20 -14.66
C TYR A 230 7.40 -14.95 -13.34
N TYR A 231 7.06 -16.23 -13.30
CA TYR A 231 7.12 -17.09 -12.11
C TYR A 231 8.31 -18.05 -12.12
N ALA A 232 9.31 -17.82 -12.97
CA ALA A 232 10.51 -18.64 -12.99
C ALA A 232 11.24 -18.54 -11.63
N ILE A 233 11.41 -19.69 -10.97
CA ILE A 233 12.13 -19.81 -9.69
C ILE A 233 13.56 -20.29 -10.00
N GLY A 234 14.56 -19.50 -9.60
CA GLY A 234 15.98 -19.83 -9.83
C GLY A 234 16.45 -19.68 -11.28
N ASP A 235 17.63 -20.22 -11.59
CA ASP A 235 18.25 -20.16 -12.92
C ASP A 235 17.70 -21.25 -13.88
N ASP A 236 16.65 -21.97 -13.46
CA ASP A 236 16.10 -23.10 -14.20
C ASP A 236 15.07 -22.62 -15.24
N GLN A 237 15.59 -22.25 -16.41
CA GLN A 237 14.82 -22.05 -17.64
C GLN A 237 14.35 -23.38 -18.26
N ARG A 238 14.59 -24.52 -17.60
CA ARG A 238 14.41 -25.86 -18.17
C ARG A 238 12.95 -26.27 -18.41
N SER A 239 11.99 -25.82 -17.60
CA SER A 239 10.57 -26.10 -17.85
C SER A 239 9.96 -25.03 -18.77
N ALA A 240 9.79 -25.39 -20.05
CA ALA A 240 9.16 -24.54 -21.06
C ALA A 240 7.62 -24.54 -20.93
N ASP A 241 7.03 -25.57 -20.32
CA ASP A 241 5.58 -25.66 -20.11
C ASP A 241 5.17 -25.13 -18.72
N TRP A 242 4.01 -24.48 -18.66
CA TRP A 242 3.46 -23.92 -17.43
C TRP A 242 2.98 -25.00 -16.45
N GLN A 243 2.66 -26.21 -16.95
CA GLN A 243 2.28 -27.36 -16.12
C GLN A 243 3.46 -27.86 -15.29
N ASP A 244 4.59 -28.12 -15.93
CA ASP A 244 5.83 -28.48 -15.26
C ASP A 244 6.24 -27.40 -14.25
N ARG A 245 6.10 -26.12 -14.63
CA ARG A 245 6.38 -25.01 -13.72
C ARG A 245 5.50 -25.00 -12.48
N MET A 246 4.22 -25.32 -12.62
CA MET A 246 3.29 -25.42 -11.50
C MET A 246 3.70 -26.54 -10.55
N ASP A 247 4.07 -27.69 -11.11
CA ASP A 247 4.54 -28.84 -10.34
C ASP A 247 5.84 -28.51 -9.60
N ASP A 248 6.80 -27.87 -10.28
CA ASP A 248 8.06 -27.39 -9.70
C ASP A 248 7.79 -26.45 -8.51
N ILE A 249 6.86 -25.50 -8.66
CA ILE A 249 6.50 -24.55 -7.60
C ILE A 249 5.96 -25.28 -6.37
N VAL A 250 5.05 -26.24 -6.54
CA VAL A 250 4.47 -27.01 -5.43
C VAL A 250 5.54 -27.85 -4.74
N LEU A 251 6.30 -28.63 -5.52
CA LEU A 251 7.33 -29.53 -5.00
C LEU A 251 8.44 -28.76 -4.28
N ALA A 252 8.90 -27.64 -4.85
CA ALA A 252 9.93 -26.81 -4.21
C ALA A 252 9.46 -26.24 -2.88
N ASN A 253 8.20 -25.83 -2.76
CA ASN A 253 7.67 -25.29 -1.50
C ASN A 253 7.43 -26.38 -0.44
N ILE A 254 6.97 -27.57 -0.83
CA ILE A 254 6.84 -28.70 0.09
C ILE A 254 8.22 -29.14 0.60
N ARG A 255 9.19 -29.30 -0.31
CA ARG A 255 10.59 -29.62 0.07
C ARG A 255 11.15 -28.59 1.02
N LYS A 256 10.94 -27.30 0.74
CA LYS A 256 11.37 -26.22 1.63
C LYS A 256 10.74 -26.33 3.04
N LEU A 257 9.48 -26.76 3.15
CA LEU A 257 8.85 -26.99 4.46
C LEU A 257 9.44 -28.21 5.18
N GLN A 258 9.75 -29.28 4.43
CA GLN A 258 10.39 -30.48 4.96
C GLN A 258 11.82 -30.21 5.44
N ASP A 259 12.62 -29.47 4.66
CA ASP A 259 13.99 -29.07 4.99
C ASP A 259 14.09 -28.28 6.32
N HIS A 260 13.01 -27.60 6.70
CA HIS A 260 12.92 -26.81 7.92
C HIS A 260 12.12 -27.50 9.05
N ASP A 261 11.83 -28.79 8.92
CA ASP A 261 11.09 -29.60 9.91
C ASP A 261 9.70 -29.02 10.24
N LEU A 262 9.03 -28.38 9.26
CA LEU A 262 7.69 -27.80 9.40
C LEU A 262 6.59 -28.78 8.95
N VAL A 263 6.90 -29.62 7.98
CA VAL A 263 6.01 -30.64 7.41
C VAL A 263 6.77 -31.96 7.31
N LYS A 264 6.09 -33.08 7.59
CA LYS A 264 6.61 -34.43 7.43
C LYS A 264 5.71 -35.24 6.53
N GLU A 265 6.30 -36.22 5.87
CA GLU A 265 5.57 -37.30 5.21
C GLU A 265 5.33 -38.42 6.22
N CYS A 266 4.07 -38.81 6.37
CA CYS A 266 3.61 -39.92 7.19
C CYS A 266 2.98 -40.96 6.26
N GLY A 267 3.46 -42.20 6.31
CA GLY A 267 2.92 -43.28 5.49
C GLY A 267 3.57 -44.62 5.78
N ASP A 268 2.87 -45.70 5.45
CA ASP A 268 3.30 -47.10 5.58
C ASP A 268 3.93 -47.66 4.29
N GLY A 269 4.30 -46.77 3.36
CA GLY A 269 4.81 -47.12 2.03
C GLY A 269 3.74 -47.36 0.97
N THR A 270 2.44 -47.40 1.33
CA THR A 270 1.34 -47.56 0.36
C THR A 270 0.62 -46.26 0.02
N LYS A 271 0.58 -45.29 0.96
CA LYS A 271 0.08 -43.94 0.76
C LYS A 271 0.88 -42.94 1.58
N GLU A 272 1.60 -42.07 0.90
CA GLU A 272 2.31 -40.95 1.53
C GLU A 272 1.32 -39.82 1.80
N THR A 273 1.23 -39.40 3.07
CA THR A 273 0.41 -38.27 3.50
C THR A 273 1.28 -37.19 4.10
N LEU A 274 0.90 -35.93 3.91
CA LEU A 274 1.58 -34.77 4.50
C LEU A 274 0.93 -34.43 5.83
N ALA A 275 1.76 -34.22 6.86
CA ALA A 275 1.34 -33.77 8.17
C ALA A 275 2.23 -32.62 8.66
N THR A 276 1.65 -31.64 9.37
CA THR A 276 2.43 -30.58 10.02
C THR A 276 3.15 -31.12 11.26
N THR A 277 4.33 -30.57 11.53
CA THR A 277 5.02 -30.75 12.82
C THR A 277 4.51 -29.73 13.84
N GLU A 278 4.95 -29.83 15.10
CA GLU A 278 4.68 -28.82 16.12
C GLU A 278 5.14 -27.41 15.68
N TYR A 279 6.29 -27.31 15.00
CA TYR A 279 6.78 -26.04 14.47
C TYR A 279 5.90 -25.52 13.33
N GLY A 280 5.41 -26.41 12.45
CA GLY A 280 4.44 -26.08 11.41
C GLY A 280 3.10 -25.60 11.99
N GLU A 281 2.62 -26.24 13.06
CA GLU A 281 1.41 -25.84 13.77
C GLU A 281 1.56 -24.47 14.43
N ILE A 282 2.68 -24.21 15.11
CA ILE A 282 3.00 -22.90 15.70
C ILE A 282 3.04 -21.83 14.62
N MET A 283 3.68 -22.11 13.49
CA MET A 283 3.76 -21.18 12.37
C MET A 283 2.37 -20.75 11.88
N SER A 284 1.48 -21.73 11.67
CA SER A 284 0.10 -21.49 11.22
C SER A 284 -0.73 -20.77 12.30
N LYS A 285 -0.66 -21.24 13.54
CA LYS A 285 -1.48 -20.72 14.66
C LYS A 285 -1.19 -19.26 14.99
N PHE A 286 0.06 -18.84 14.86
CA PHE A 286 0.50 -17.50 15.23
C PHE A 286 0.84 -16.60 14.04
N TYR A 287 0.56 -17.03 12.81
CA TYR A 287 0.84 -16.28 11.58
C TYR A 287 2.31 -15.82 11.48
N ILE A 288 3.23 -16.73 11.82
CA ILE A 288 4.66 -16.43 11.82
C ILE A 288 5.24 -16.74 10.44
N ARG A 289 6.13 -15.88 9.95
CA ARG A 289 6.81 -16.12 8.66
C ARG A 289 7.70 -17.34 8.72
N GLN A 290 7.77 -18.08 7.62
CA GLN A 290 8.58 -19.30 7.51
C GLN A 290 10.05 -19.04 7.87
N ALA A 291 10.62 -17.95 7.33
CA ALA A 291 12.01 -17.56 7.61
C ALA A 291 12.28 -17.28 9.11
N THR A 292 11.27 -16.76 9.82
CA THR A 292 11.36 -16.50 11.26
C THR A 292 11.35 -17.80 12.05
N VAL A 293 10.47 -18.76 11.72
CA VAL A 293 10.44 -20.08 12.37
C VAL A 293 11.74 -20.86 12.11
N SER A 294 12.24 -20.84 10.87
CA SER A 294 13.54 -21.42 10.53
C SER A 294 14.70 -20.83 11.33
N SER A 295 14.63 -19.54 11.67
CA SER A 295 15.65 -18.92 12.53
C SER A 295 15.60 -19.49 13.95
N PHE A 296 14.41 -19.78 14.48
CA PHE A 296 14.26 -20.41 15.80
C PHE A 296 14.73 -21.86 15.80
N THR A 297 14.42 -22.64 14.76
CA THR A 297 14.83 -24.06 14.69
C THR A 297 16.34 -24.23 14.55
N ILE A 298 17.04 -23.26 13.95
CA ILE A 298 18.51 -23.21 13.87
C ILE A 298 19.14 -22.79 15.22
N LEU A 299 18.46 -21.95 16.01
CA LEU A 299 18.93 -21.51 17.33
C LEU A 299 18.57 -22.49 18.47
N SER A 300 17.52 -23.28 18.28
CA SER A 300 17.04 -24.29 19.25
C SER A 300 17.94 -25.52 19.49
N PRO A 301 18.90 -25.93 18.63
CA PRO A 301 19.85 -26.99 18.99
C PRO A 301 20.69 -26.61 20.21
N ALA A 302 20.91 -25.31 20.46
CA ALA A 302 21.56 -24.81 21.67
C ALA A 302 20.67 -24.88 22.93
N PHE A 303 19.36 -25.07 22.78
CA PHE A 303 18.39 -25.22 23.89
C PHE A 303 18.00 -26.67 24.18
N ARG A 304 18.18 -27.61 23.23
CA ARG A 304 17.93 -29.05 23.47
C ARG A 304 18.82 -29.65 24.57
N GLY A 305 19.97 -29.05 24.88
CA GLY A 305 20.84 -29.49 25.97
C GLY A 305 20.33 -29.23 27.39
N TYR A 306 19.24 -28.47 27.56
CA TYR A 306 18.69 -28.13 28.88
C TYR A 306 17.50 -28.99 29.31
N SER A 307 16.80 -29.66 28.38
CA SER A 307 15.66 -30.53 28.72
C SER A 307 16.09 -31.92 29.20
N ASP A 308 17.24 -32.42 28.75
CA ASP A 308 17.72 -33.76 29.14
C ASP A 308 18.40 -33.82 30.52
N GLN A 309 18.72 -32.67 31.13
CA GLN A 309 19.23 -32.60 32.52
C GLN A 309 18.12 -32.50 33.58
N ALA A 310 16.88 -32.21 33.18
CA ALA A 310 15.74 -32.10 34.12
C ALA A 310 14.98 -33.42 34.31
N ALA A 311 15.36 -34.50 33.61
CA ALA A 311 14.66 -35.79 33.62
C ALA A 311 15.45 -36.92 34.32
N THR A 312 16.56 -36.62 35.00
CA THR A 312 17.38 -37.60 35.74
C THR A 312 17.46 -37.36 37.25
N ASP A 313 16.76 -36.35 37.77
CA ASP A 313 16.60 -36.14 39.22
C ASP A 313 15.13 -36.45 39.61
N ASP A 314 14.79 -37.74 39.64
CA ASP A 314 13.70 -38.33 40.45
C ASP A 314 14.00 -39.82 40.71
#